data_AF-A0A969WT81-F1
#
_entry.id   AF-A0A969WT81-F1
#
_cell.length_a   1.000
_cell.length_b   1.000
_cell.length_c   1.000
_cell.angle_alpha   90.00
_cell.angle_beta   90.00
_cell.angle_gamma   90.00
#
_symmetry.space_group_name_H-M   'P 1'
#
loop_
_entity.id
_entity.type
_entity.pdbx_description
1 polymer ?
#
loop_
_entity_poly.entity_id
_entity_poly.type
_entity_poly.pdbx_seq_one_letter_code
_entity_poly.pdbx_strand_id
1 'polypeptide(L)'
;MNNLTDLFNSEFKNLYALEKECVEIFEAVQEEIEDQDLMQIAKELAQDSGKQFELLQEALRKTEVNPGNTTDSVAQEMIENLKEISSLEIPQEVKDESILGSFNRLNYYRMACYENTYELAKKLEYDDLIDLFYYDLEA
;
A
#
# COMPACT_ATOMS: atom_id res chain seq x y z
N MET A 1 4.82 16.66 -13.88
CA MET A 1 3.34 16.66 -13.92
C MET A 1 2.90 18.06 -14.32
N ASN A 2 2.11 18.20 -15.40
CA ASN A 2 1.70 19.50 -15.95
C ASN A 2 0.17 19.71 -15.95
N ASN A 3 -0.62 18.67 -15.72
CA ASN A 3 -2.09 18.69 -15.71
C ASN A 3 -2.67 17.60 -14.79
N LEU A 4 -3.99 17.56 -14.63
CA LEU A 4 -4.66 16.58 -13.76
C LEU A 4 -4.51 15.13 -14.24
N THR A 5 -4.48 14.88 -15.55
CA THR A 5 -4.22 13.55 -16.11
C THR A 5 -2.80 13.08 -15.82
N ASP A 6 -1.80 13.97 -15.90
CA ASP A 6 -0.42 13.65 -15.51
C ASP A 6 -0.33 13.29 -14.02
N LEU A 7 -1.06 14.03 -13.16
CA LEU A 7 -1.13 13.76 -11.73
C LEU A 7 -1.80 12.42 -11.46
N PHE A 8 -2.99 12.17 -12.03
CA PHE A 8 -3.69 10.89 -11.92
C PHE A 8 -2.81 9.71 -12.35
N ASN A 9 -2.15 9.82 -13.51
CA ASN A 9 -1.25 8.78 -13.98
C ASN A 9 -0.03 8.58 -13.08
N SER A 10 0.40 9.61 -12.34
CA SER A 10 1.46 9.48 -11.34
C SER A 10 0.94 8.72 -10.12
N GLU A 11 -0.19 9.14 -9.55
CA GLU A 11 -0.79 8.52 -8.37
C GLU A 11 -1.18 7.06 -8.63
N PHE A 12 -1.76 6.76 -9.79
CA PHE A 12 -2.10 5.39 -10.19
C PHE A 12 -0.87 4.47 -10.27
N LYS A 13 0.26 4.98 -10.78
CA LYS A 13 1.52 4.21 -10.78
C LYS A 13 2.11 4.07 -9.37
N ASN A 14 1.98 5.10 -8.54
CA ASN A 14 2.43 5.06 -7.16
C ASN A 14 1.65 4.00 -6.38
N LEU A 15 0.31 3.92 -6.53
CA LEU A 15 -0.50 2.86 -5.92
C LEU A 15 -0.04 1.47 -6.36
N TYR A 16 0.20 1.26 -7.65
CA TYR A 16 0.71 -0.03 -8.13
C TYR A 16 2.05 -0.42 -7.47
N ALA A 17 2.97 0.54 -7.36
CA ALA A 17 4.27 0.31 -6.71
C ALA A 17 4.10 0.05 -5.21
N LEU A 18 3.29 0.88 -4.54
CA LEU A 18 2.97 0.79 -3.12
C LEU A 18 2.40 -0.58 -2.77
N GLU A 19 1.40 -1.06 -3.52
CA GLU A 19 0.78 -2.36 -3.24
C GLU A 19 1.75 -3.52 -3.41
N LYS A 20 2.58 -3.46 -4.44
CA LYS A 20 3.65 -4.46 -4.65
C LYS A 20 4.59 -4.52 -3.45
N GLU A 21 5.05 -3.36 -2.99
CA GLU A 21 5.99 -3.24 -1.88
C GLU A 21 5.33 -3.63 -0.55
N CYS A 22 4.03 -3.35 -0.38
CA CYS A 22 3.23 -3.74 0.78
C CYS A 22 3.09 -5.26 0.89
N VAL A 23 2.82 -5.97 -0.21
CA VAL A 23 2.82 -7.44 -0.21
C VAL A 23 4.16 -7.97 0.30
N GLU A 24 5.26 -7.51 -0.30
CA GLU A 24 6.60 -7.99 0.04
C GLU A 24 6.94 -7.76 1.53
N ILE A 25 6.65 -6.57 2.07
CA ILE A 25 6.99 -6.27 3.47
C ILE A 25 6.05 -6.94 4.47
N PHE A 26 4.74 -6.98 4.20
CA PHE A 26 3.78 -7.60 5.13
C PHE A 26 3.95 -9.11 5.20
N GLU A 27 4.45 -9.76 4.14
CA GLU A 27 4.86 -11.17 4.19
C GLU A 27 6.19 -11.34 4.94
N ALA A 28 7.20 -10.52 4.63
CA ALA A 28 8.53 -10.66 5.20
C ALA A 28 8.57 -10.52 6.73
N VAL A 29 7.78 -9.62 7.32
CA VAL A 29 7.81 -9.39 8.78
C VAL A 29 7.02 -10.43 9.58
N GLN A 30 6.28 -11.33 8.95
CA GLN A 30 5.49 -12.35 9.67
C GLN A 30 6.38 -13.28 10.50
N GLU A 31 7.62 -13.54 10.06
CA GLU A 31 8.54 -14.40 10.81
C GLU A 31 9.02 -13.79 12.14
N GLU A 32 8.83 -12.48 12.33
CA GLU A 32 9.29 -11.72 13.50
C GLU A 32 8.18 -11.44 14.53
N ILE A 33 6.93 -11.84 14.25
CA ILE A 33 5.76 -11.57 15.09
C ILE A 33 5.40 -12.80 15.94
N GLU A 34 5.27 -12.64 17.26
CA GLU A 34 4.77 -13.70 18.15
C GLU A 34 3.29 -13.50 18.55
N ASP A 35 2.83 -12.24 18.64
CA ASP A 35 1.42 -11.93 18.89
C ASP A 35 0.51 -12.46 17.77
N GLN A 36 -0.51 -13.23 18.17
CA GLN A 36 -1.37 -13.93 17.21
C GLN A 36 -2.37 -13.00 16.51
N ASP A 37 -2.81 -11.94 17.19
CA ASP A 37 -3.74 -10.96 16.61
C ASP A 37 -3.00 -10.09 15.59
N LEU A 38 -1.78 -9.66 15.91
CA LEU A 38 -0.90 -8.96 14.99
C LEU A 38 -0.50 -9.81 13.78
N MET A 39 -0.21 -11.09 14.00
CA MET A 39 0.05 -12.04 12.92
C MET A 39 -1.15 -12.16 11.96
N GLN A 40 -2.37 -12.14 12.49
CA GLN A 40 -3.59 -12.16 11.68
C GLN A 40 -3.72 -10.86 10.86
N ILE A 41 -3.48 -9.70 11.49
CA ILE A 41 -3.45 -8.40 10.80
C ILE A 41 -2.42 -8.40 9.66
N ALA A 42 -1.20 -8.91 9.89
CA ALA A 42 -0.16 -8.99 8.87
C ALA A 42 -0.62 -9.79 7.63
N LYS A 43 -1.28 -10.93 7.86
CA LYS A 43 -1.79 -11.80 6.79
C LYS A 43 -2.92 -11.14 6.00
N GLU A 44 -3.83 -10.48 6.69
CA GLU A 44 -4.94 -9.76 6.06
C GLU A 44 -4.43 -8.59 5.21
N LEU A 45 -3.49 -7.82 5.73
CA LEU A 45 -2.85 -6.73 4.99
C LEU A 45 -2.08 -7.22 3.77
N ALA A 46 -1.31 -8.32 3.89
CA ALA A 46 -0.61 -8.93 2.76
C ALA A 46 -1.59 -9.43 1.69
N GLN A 47 -2.67 -10.10 2.11
CA GLN A 47 -3.68 -10.63 1.21
C GLN A 47 -4.45 -9.51 0.50
N ASP A 48 -4.85 -8.46 1.22
CA ASP A 48 -5.50 -7.29 0.65
C ASP A 48 -4.57 -6.61 -0.38
N SER A 49 -3.32 -6.33 0.02
CA SER A 49 -2.34 -5.70 -0.87
C SER A 49 -2.11 -6.52 -2.14
N GLY A 50 -2.09 -7.85 -2.02
CA GLY A 50 -1.96 -8.77 -3.16
C GLY A 50 -3.12 -8.66 -4.14
N LYS A 51 -4.35 -8.61 -3.64
CA LYS A 51 -5.54 -8.41 -4.49
C LYS A 51 -5.51 -7.06 -5.18
N GLN A 52 -5.20 -5.98 -4.44
CA GLN A 52 -5.15 -4.64 -5.01
C GLN A 52 -4.06 -4.51 -6.06
N PHE A 53 -2.87 -5.07 -5.79
CA PHE A 53 -1.78 -5.13 -6.75
C PHE A 53 -2.22 -5.78 -8.08
N GLU A 54 -2.92 -6.92 -8.01
CA GLU A 54 -3.43 -7.60 -9.21
C GLU A 54 -4.45 -6.74 -9.98
N LEU A 55 -5.40 -6.12 -9.28
CA LEU A 55 -6.40 -5.24 -9.88
C LEU A 55 -5.79 -4.02 -10.56
N LEU A 56 -4.86 -3.32 -9.88
CA LEU A 56 -4.13 -2.19 -10.42
C LEU A 56 -3.28 -2.60 -11.62
N GLN A 57 -2.62 -3.75 -11.55
CA GLN A 57 -1.83 -4.28 -12.66
C GLN A 57 -2.69 -4.53 -13.90
N GLU A 58 -3.87 -5.13 -13.74
CA GLU A 58 -4.80 -5.36 -14.85
C GLU A 58 -5.28 -4.03 -15.46
N ALA A 59 -5.63 -3.06 -14.61
CA ALA A 59 -6.11 -1.75 -15.05
C ALA A 59 -5.01 -0.94 -15.78
N LEU A 60 -3.76 -0.98 -15.32
CA LEU A 60 -2.63 -0.35 -16.01
C LEU A 60 -2.41 -0.96 -17.41
N ARG A 61 -2.55 -2.29 -17.56
CA ARG A 61 -2.47 -2.95 -18.86
C ARG A 61 -3.57 -2.50 -19.81
N LYS A 62 -4.79 -2.29 -19.31
CA LYS A 62 -5.95 -1.84 -20.13
C LYS A 62 -5.83 -0.38 -20.56
N THR A 63 -5.22 0.47 -19.73
CA THR A 63 -5.09 1.91 -19.99
C THR A 63 -3.81 2.27 -20.76
N GLU A 64 -3.00 1.28 -21.15
CA GLU A 64 -1.68 1.46 -21.78
C GLU A 64 -0.70 2.33 -20.96
N VAL A 65 -0.98 2.50 -19.67
CA VAL A 65 -0.14 3.26 -18.74
C VAL A 65 0.99 2.34 -18.26
N ASN A 66 2.22 2.63 -18.68
CA ASN A 66 3.39 1.88 -18.22
C ASN A 66 3.83 2.36 -16.81
N PRO A 67 3.81 1.49 -15.77
CA PRO A 67 4.25 1.86 -14.44
C PRO A 67 5.76 2.14 -14.33
N GLY A 68 6.58 1.62 -15.24
CA GLY A 68 8.03 1.82 -15.18
C GLY A 68 8.65 1.36 -13.86
N ASN A 69 9.67 2.08 -13.41
CA ASN A 69 10.34 1.86 -12.10
C ASN A 69 9.86 2.89 -11.07
N THR A 70 8.56 3.20 -11.06
CA THR A 70 8.00 4.13 -10.08
C THR A 70 8.16 3.56 -8.67
N THR A 71 8.58 4.41 -7.74
CA THR A 71 8.65 4.15 -6.31
C THR A 71 8.02 5.32 -5.56
N ASP A 72 7.43 5.04 -4.40
CA ASP A 72 6.90 6.05 -3.51
C ASP A 72 7.89 6.28 -2.36
N SER A 73 8.56 7.43 -2.34
CA SER A 73 9.60 7.71 -1.33
C SER A 73 9.06 7.76 0.10
N VAL A 74 7.79 8.14 0.29
CA VAL A 74 7.18 8.22 1.62
C VAL A 74 6.86 6.82 2.12
N ALA A 75 6.31 5.98 1.25
CA ALA A 75 6.09 4.56 1.55
C ALA A 75 7.42 3.84 1.85
N GLN A 76 8.46 4.08 1.04
CA GLN A 76 9.77 3.48 1.23
C GLN A 76 10.35 3.78 2.62
N GLU A 77 10.25 5.03 3.09
CA GLU A 77 10.71 5.38 4.44
C GLU A 77 9.94 4.60 5.53
N MET A 78 8.61 4.42 5.39
CA MET A 78 7.84 3.62 6.35
C MET A 78 8.19 2.12 6.29
N ILE A 79 8.44 1.60 5.09
CA ILE A 79 8.84 0.21 4.87
C ILE A 79 10.23 -0.05 5.44
N GLU A 80 11.17 0.87 5.25
CA GLU A 80 12.51 0.80 5.84
C GLU A 80 12.43 0.81 7.37
N ASN A 81 11.65 1.73 7.96
CA ASN A 81 11.43 1.75 9.41
C ASN A 81 10.84 0.43 9.94
N LEU A 82 9.89 -0.18 9.21
CA LEU A 82 9.31 -1.46 9.58
C LEU A 82 10.33 -2.60 9.51
N LYS A 83 11.20 -2.64 8.49
CA LYS A 83 12.32 -3.59 8.40
C LYS A 83 13.32 -3.43 9.53
N GLU A 84 13.65 -2.18 9.87
CA GLU A 84 14.54 -1.90 10.99
C GLU A 84 13.95 -2.42 12.29
N ILE A 85 12.69 -2.08 12.60
CA ILE A 85 11.98 -2.54 13.79
C ILE A 85 11.96 -4.07 13.89
N SER A 86 11.61 -4.76 12.79
CA SER A 86 11.50 -6.22 12.80
C SER A 86 12.84 -6.91 13.13
N SER A 87 13.95 -6.28 12.73
CA SER A 87 15.31 -6.78 12.99
C SER A 87 15.89 -6.43 14.38
N LEU A 88 15.20 -5.62 15.19
CA LEU A 88 15.70 -5.21 16.50
C LEU A 88 15.71 -6.37 17.51
N GLU A 89 16.81 -6.52 18.24
CA GLU A 89 16.90 -7.43 19.39
C GLU A 89 16.38 -6.74 20.67
N ILE A 90 15.05 -6.64 20.77
CA ILE A 90 14.33 -6.02 21.89
C ILE A 90 13.29 -6.99 22.48
N PRO A 91 12.70 -6.71 23.66
CA PRO A 91 11.62 -7.55 24.19
C PRO A 91 10.49 -7.71 23.17
N GLN A 92 10.03 -8.93 22.95
CA GLN A 92 9.09 -9.27 21.87
C GLN A 92 7.81 -8.44 21.92
N GLU A 93 7.22 -8.24 23.10
CA GLU A 93 6.03 -7.39 23.30
C GLU A 93 6.25 -5.96 22.78
N VAL A 94 7.45 -5.40 22.96
CA VAL A 94 7.80 -4.07 22.45
C VAL A 94 7.99 -4.09 20.93
N LYS A 95 8.56 -5.18 20.39
CA LYS A 95 8.71 -5.37 18.94
C LYS A 95 7.35 -5.46 18.26
N ASP A 96 6.45 -6.30 18.75
CA ASP A 96 5.12 -6.51 18.20
C ASP A 96 4.31 -5.21 18.20
N GLU A 97 4.29 -4.46 19.31
CA GLU A 97 3.63 -3.14 19.38
C GLU A 97 4.26 -2.11 18.42
N SER A 98 5.57 -2.17 18.21
CA SER A 98 6.26 -1.29 17.25
C SER A 98 5.90 -1.65 15.81
N ILE A 99 5.79 -2.94 15.48
CA ILE A 99 5.34 -3.43 14.18
C ILE A 99 3.89 -3.00 13.93
N LEU A 100 2.99 -3.19 14.90
CA LEU A 100 1.60 -2.74 14.81
C LEU A 100 1.51 -1.23 14.55
N GLY A 101 2.30 -0.43 15.27
CA GLY A 101 2.38 1.01 15.03
C GLY A 101 2.82 1.36 13.60
N SER A 102 3.75 0.60 13.03
CA SER A 102 4.21 0.77 11.64
C SER A 102 3.16 0.33 10.62
N PHE A 103 2.48 -0.81 10.85
CA PHE A 103 1.35 -1.25 10.02
C PHE A 103 0.26 -0.19 9.95
N ASN A 104 -0.12 0.38 11.09
CA ASN A 104 -1.12 1.44 11.14
C ASN A 104 -0.71 2.63 10.27
N ARG A 105 0.51 3.16 10.44
CA ARG A 105 1.00 4.31 9.65
C ARG A 105 0.98 4.03 8.15
N LEU A 106 1.53 2.88 7.75
CA LEU A 106 1.58 2.50 6.34
C LEU A 106 0.18 2.31 5.77
N ASN A 107 -0.73 1.68 6.51
CA ASN A 107 -2.09 1.46 6.06
C ASN A 107 -2.90 2.77 5.91
N TYR A 108 -2.79 3.70 6.87
CA TYR A 108 -3.41 5.01 6.73
C TYR A 108 -2.82 5.82 5.57
N TYR A 109 -1.51 5.68 5.31
CA TYR A 109 -0.89 6.28 4.14
C TYR A 109 -1.43 5.69 2.83
N ARG A 110 -1.53 4.35 2.74
CA ARG A 110 -2.17 3.65 1.61
C ARG A 110 -3.57 4.19 1.35
N MET A 111 -4.40 4.29 2.39
CA MET A 111 -5.76 4.83 2.26
C MET A 111 -5.80 6.24 1.70
N ALA A 112 -4.92 7.14 2.18
CA ALA A 112 -4.85 8.50 1.66
C ALA A 112 -4.48 8.52 0.17
N CYS A 113 -3.57 7.64 -0.28
CA CYS A 113 -3.23 7.51 -1.69
C CYS A 113 -4.42 7.02 -2.54
N TYR A 114 -5.22 6.07 -2.03
CA TYR A 114 -6.46 5.64 -2.70
C TYR A 114 -7.47 6.77 -2.81
N GLU A 115 -7.75 7.46 -1.70
CA GLU A 115 -8.72 8.57 -1.67
C GLU A 115 -8.31 9.69 -2.65
N ASN A 116 -7.02 10.05 -2.67
CA ASN A 116 -6.49 11.04 -3.60
C ASN A 116 -6.69 10.60 -5.06
N THR A 117 -6.40 9.35 -5.38
CA THR A 117 -6.54 8.80 -6.74
C THR A 117 -7.99 8.70 -7.16
N TYR A 118 -8.87 8.28 -6.24
CA TYR A 118 -10.33 8.22 -6.43
C TYR A 118 -10.92 9.59 -6.76
N GLU A 119 -10.57 10.62 -5.99
CA GLU A 119 -11.04 11.98 -6.23
C GLU A 119 -10.52 12.57 -7.55
N LEU A 120 -9.30 12.20 -7.97
CA LEU A 120 -8.78 12.55 -9.29
C LEU A 120 -9.54 11.84 -10.41
N ALA A 121 -9.82 10.53 -10.27
CA ALA A 121 -10.60 9.77 -11.23
C ALA A 121 -12.00 10.38 -11.44
N LYS A 122 -12.67 10.76 -10.33
CA LYS A 122 -13.96 11.48 -10.38
C LYS A 122 -13.89 12.81 -11.10
N LYS A 123 -12.87 13.63 -10.81
CA LYS A 123 -12.68 14.93 -11.46
C LYS A 123 -12.40 14.82 -12.95
N LEU A 124 -11.84 13.69 -13.39
CA LEU A 124 -11.52 13.40 -14.79
C LEU A 124 -12.60 12.58 -15.51
N GLU A 125 -13.71 12.26 -14.83
CA GLU A 125 -14.81 11.45 -15.37
C GLU A 125 -14.35 10.05 -15.84
N TYR A 126 -13.42 9.43 -15.12
CA TYR A 126 -12.92 8.07 -15.39
C TYR A 126 -13.82 7.00 -14.78
N ASP A 127 -15.11 7.01 -15.14
CA ASP A 127 -16.15 6.18 -14.53
C ASP A 127 -15.81 4.69 -14.51
N ASP A 128 -15.15 4.17 -15.55
CA ASP A 128 -14.72 2.76 -15.65
C ASP A 128 -13.61 2.36 -14.66
N LEU A 129 -12.96 3.33 -14.01
CA LEU A 129 -11.85 3.12 -13.08
C LEU A 129 -12.18 3.55 -11.64
N ILE A 130 -13.27 4.29 -11.41
CA ILE A 130 -13.56 4.87 -10.09
C ILE A 130 -13.67 3.79 -8.99
N ASP A 131 -14.34 2.68 -9.28
CA ASP A 131 -14.53 1.59 -8.32
C ASP A 131 -13.22 0.90 -7.92
N LEU A 132 -12.19 0.97 -8.77
CA LEU A 132 -10.86 0.44 -8.46
C LEU A 132 -10.18 1.19 -7.30
N PHE A 133 -10.48 2.48 -7.17
CA PHE A 133 -9.86 3.35 -6.18
C PHE A 133 -10.74 3.57 -4.95
N TYR A 134 -11.97 3.04 -4.96
CA TYR A 134 -12.81 3.02 -3.78
C TYR A 134 -12.25 2.00 -2.79
N TYR A 135 -11.62 2.50 -1.74
CA TYR A 135 -10.98 1.68 -0.71
C TYR A 135 -11.66 1.98 0.62
N ASP A 136 -12.46 1.01 1.09
CA ASP A 136 -13.22 1.08 2.34
C ASP A 136 -12.65 0.10 3.35
N LEU A 137 -12.56 0.52 4.61
CA LEU A 137 -12.15 -0.33 5.70
C LEU A 137 -13.40 -1.04 6.24
N GLU A 138 -13.52 -2.34 6.00
CA GLU A 138 -14.04 -3.18 7.08
C GLU A 138 -12.87 -3.37 8.06
N ALA A 139 -12.82 -2.49 9.07
CA ALA A 139 -11.91 -2.57 10.20
C ALA A 139 -12.27 -3.72 11.15
#